data_AF-A0A9Q3IT70-F1
#
_entry.id   AF-A0A9Q3IT70-F1
#
_cell.length_a   1.000
_cell.length_b   1.000
_cell.length_c   1.000
_cell.angle_alpha   90.00
_cell.angle_beta   90.00
_cell.angle_gamma   90.00
#
_symmetry.space_group_name_H-M   'P 1'
#
loop_
_entity.id
_entity.type
_entity.pdbx_description
1 polymer ?
#
loop_
_entity_poly.entity_id
_entity_poly.type
_entity_poly.pdbx_seq_one_letter_code
_entity_poly.pdbx_strand_id
1 'polypeptide(L)'
;MSSKVLTRCQAHWAEFLSEFHFTITYRPGRLATLPDALSCRDDMYPERGVDFISKNPQNFHQVIKQDGIQESRFFSIKVEVFSDLVDKIQKEVWQDKDYKEILKQLARVQQVVKEELESAIKRFKNYADRNREIPPDFQPGDKVCLASKKLKTSRPTKKISERLLGTFKVLKKIGSHAYHLKLPQQWNSVHPVFHVSSLDPVKQSTIPNRHQLPPPPVIVEEQEEWEVAQVLDSKLKRGTLWYLVEWKVFNEDPEKTTWEPASNLTNSPDLVKDFHTLYPDKPGPNSSRV
;
A
#
# COMPACT_ATOMS: atom_id res chain seq x y z
N MET A 1 -11.16 32.41 40.11
CA MET A 1 -11.13 31.22 39.22
C MET A 1 -11.73 31.63 37.89
N SER A 2 -11.01 31.47 36.77
CA SER A 2 -11.53 31.78 35.44
C SER A 2 -12.55 30.71 35.04
N SER A 3 -13.82 31.09 34.85
CA SER A 3 -14.84 30.18 34.33
C SER A 3 -14.55 29.94 32.84
N LYS A 4 -14.02 28.76 32.54
CA LYS A 4 -13.87 28.31 31.15
C LYS A 4 -15.26 27.96 30.60
N VAL A 5 -15.61 28.52 29.44
CA VAL A 5 -16.80 28.13 28.69
C VAL A 5 -16.61 26.70 28.18
N LEU A 6 -17.51 25.79 28.55
CA LEU A 6 -17.46 24.38 28.14
C LEU A 6 -17.91 24.23 26.68
N THR A 7 -17.27 23.30 25.96
CA THR A 7 -17.75 22.87 24.64
C THR A 7 -19.04 22.06 24.76
N ARG A 8 -19.83 21.92 23.68
CA ARG A 8 -21.10 21.17 23.69
C ARG A 8 -20.94 19.72 24.17
N CYS A 9 -19.84 19.06 23.81
CA CYS A 9 -19.53 17.71 24.26
C CYS A 9 -19.22 17.67 25.78
N GLN A 10 -18.42 18.64 26.26
CA GLN A 10 -18.10 18.74 27.68
C GLN A 10 -19.31 19.07 28.54
N ALA A 11 -20.24 19.91 28.04
CA ALA A 11 -21.49 20.21 28.72
C ALA A 11 -22.38 18.97 28.85
N HIS A 12 -22.55 18.19 27.78
CA HIS A 12 -23.33 16.94 27.81
C HIS A 12 -22.73 15.93 28.80
N TRP A 13 -21.41 15.74 28.81
CA TRP A 13 -20.77 14.85 29.79
C TRP A 13 -20.85 15.38 31.22
N ALA A 14 -20.79 16.69 31.43
CA ALA A 14 -20.97 17.28 32.74
C ALA A 14 -22.39 17.07 33.28
N GLU A 15 -23.40 17.20 32.42
CA GLU A 15 -24.80 16.92 32.74
C GLU A 15 -25.02 15.45 33.09
N PHE A 16 -24.52 14.53 32.25
CA PHE A 16 -24.59 13.08 32.53
C PHE A 16 -23.89 12.67 33.83
N LEU A 17 -22.68 13.19 34.07
CA LEU A 17 -21.93 12.87 35.29
C LEU A 17 -22.58 13.46 36.54
N SER A 18 -23.36 14.54 36.42
CA SER A 18 -24.06 15.15 37.56
C SER A 18 -25.13 14.23 38.18
N GLU A 19 -25.59 13.21 37.45
CA GLU A 19 -26.53 12.21 37.96
C GLU A 19 -25.90 11.24 38.97
N PHE A 20 -24.57 11.20 39.07
CA PHE A 20 -23.83 10.28 39.92
C PHE A 20 -23.15 11.01 41.08
N HIS A 21 -23.06 10.34 42.23
CA HIS A 21 -22.25 10.82 43.35
C HIS A 21 -20.83 10.27 43.23
N PHE A 22 -19.88 11.10 42.81
CA PHE A 22 -18.49 10.68 42.61
C PHE A 22 -17.49 11.71 43.13
N THR A 23 -16.28 11.24 43.41
CA THR A 23 -15.15 12.06 43.87
C THR A 23 -14.01 11.97 42.86
N ILE A 24 -13.64 13.09 42.25
CA ILE A 24 -12.46 13.16 41.39
C ILE A 24 -11.23 13.37 42.29
N THR A 25 -10.36 12.37 42.36
CA THR A 25 -9.07 12.50 43.03
C THR A 25 -7.94 12.55 42.00
N TYR A 26 -7.11 13.60 42.06
CA TYR A 26 -5.94 13.69 41.21
C TYR A 26 -4.86 12.72 41.70
N ARG A 27 -4.42 11.81 40.82
CA ARG A 27 -3.29 10.93 41.07
C ARG A 27 -2.09 11.32 40.17
N PRO A 28 -0.92 11.62 40.75
CA PRO A 28 0.30 11.86 39.98
C PRO A 28 0.69 10.62 39.15
N GLY A 29 1.13 10.83 37.91
CA GLY A 29 1.43 9.74 36.96
C GLY A 29 2.51 8.74 37.42
N ARG A 30 3.39 9.10 38.35
CA ARG A 30 4.38 8.17 38.95
C ARG A 30 3.73 7.10 39.84
N LEU A 31 2.52 7.37 40.35
CA LEU A 31 1.68 6.44 41.10
C LEU A 31 0.64 5.75 40.22
N ALA A 32 0.66 6.01 38.91
CA ALA A 32 -0.14 5.25 37.95
C ALA A 32 0.57 3.92 37.69
N THR A 33 0.05 2.85 38.29
CA THR A 33 0.18 1.51 37.69
C THR A 33 -0.43 1.55 36.29
N LEU A 34 0.01 0.64 35.40
CA LEU A 34 -0.49 0.56 34.01
C LEU A 34 -2.00 0.85 33.93
N PRO A 35 -2.46 1.64 32.94
CA PRO A 35 -3.88 1.91 32.76
C PRO A 35 -4.67 0.60 32.73
N ASP A 36 -5.46 0.44 33.78
CA ASP A 36 -6.67 -0.35 33.87
C ASP A 36 -6.55 -1.90 33.82
N ALA A 37 -6.27 -2.49 34.97
CA ALA A 37 -6.57 -3.90 35.27
C ALA A 37 -8.06 -4.13 35.63
N LEU A 38 -8.94 -3.13 35.51
CA LEU A 38 -10.39 -3.30 35.72
C LEU A 38 -11.17 -3.48 34.41
N SER A 39 -10.60 -3.18 33.24
CA SER A 39 -11.19 -3.54 31.93
C SER A 39 -10.68 -4.87 31.35
N CYS A 40 -9.63 -5.45 31.93
CA CYS A 40 -9.02 -6.72 31.50
C CYS A 40 -8.74 -7.64 32.70
N ARG A 41 -9.77 -7.92 33.50
CA ARG A 41 -9.71 -8.95 34.54
C ARG A 41 -9.80 -10.33 33.87
N ASP A 42 -8.75 -11.15 33.94
CA ASP A 42 -8.70 -12.49 33.32
C ASP A 42 -9.82 -13.42 33.83
N ASP A 43 -10.31 -13.18 35.06
CA ASP A 43 -11.46 -13.88 35.63
C ASP A 43 -12.80 -13.53 34.96
N MET A 44 -12.88 -12.37 34.30
CA MET A 44 -14.09 -11.88 33.64
C MET A 44 -14.17 -12.25 32.15
N TYR A 45 -13.06 -12.64 31.51
CA TYR A 45 -13.08 -13.08 30.12
C TYR A 45 -13.35 -14.59 30.04
N PRO A 46 -14.30 -15.03 29.19
CA PRO A 46 -14.53 -16.44 28.99
C PRO A 46 -13.35 -17.09 28.28
N GLU A 47 -13.11 -18.35 28.62
CA GLU A 47 -12.16 -19.16 27.87
C GLU A 47 -12.67 -19.40 26.44
N ARG A 48 -11.79 -19.79 25.52
CA ARG A 48 -12.17 -19.99 24.12
C ARG A 48 -13.31 -21.00 24.01
N GLY A 49 -14.47 -20.55 23.52
CA GLY A 49 -15.66 -21.38 23.30
C GLY A 49 -16.73 -21.29 24.39
N VAL A 50 -16.53 -20.43 25.41
CA VAL A 50 -17.54 -20.17 26.45
C VAL A 50 -18.11 -18.76 26.26
N ASP A 51 -19.41 -18.58 26.44
CA ASP A 51 -20.05 -17.27 26.25
C ASP A 51 -19.89 -16.38 27.49
N PHE A 52 -19.71 -15.07 27.27
CA PHE A 52 -19.56 -14.06 28.35
C PHE A 52 -20.71 -14.08 29.37
N ILE A 53 -21.92 -14.41 28.91
CA ILE A 53 -23.14 -14.48 29.74
C ILE A 53 -23.01 -15.56 30.81
N SER A 54 -22.42 -16.71 30.45
CA SER A 54 -22.24 -17.84 31.36
C SER A 54 -21.13 -17.61 32.40
N LYS A 55 -20.06 -16.89 32.01
CA LYS A 55 -18.92 -16.57 32.87
C LYS A 55 -19.29 -15.50 33.92
N ASN A 56 -20.14 -14.53 33.57
CA ASN A 56 -20.52 -13.41 34.44
C ASN A 56 -22.04 -13.18 34.52
N PRO A 57 -22.81 -14.12 35.09
CA PRO A 57 -24.27 -14.01 35.15
C PRO A 57 -24.77 -12.84 36.00
N GLN A 58 -23.94 -12.34 36.92
CA GLN A 58 -24.26 -11.21 37.80
C GLN A 58 -24.19 -9.85 37.08
N ASN A 59 -23.43 -9.75 35.99
CA ASN A 59 -23.25 -8.48 35.26
C ASN A 59 -24.38 -8.18 34.27
N PHE A 60 -25.22 -9.16 33.96
CA PHE A 60 -26.35 -9.01 33.08
C PHE A 60 -27.64 -9.04 33.90
N HIS A 61 -28.01 -7.89 34.45
CA HIS A 61 -29.39 -7.69 34.90
C HIS A 61 -30.26 -7.47 33.68
N GLN A 62 -31.22 -8.37 33.46
CA GLN A 62 -32.24 -8.21 32.44
C GLN A 62 -33.04 -6.94 32.77
N VAL A 63 -32.77 -5.84 32.06
CA VAL A 63 -33.40 -4.53 32.30
C VAL A 63 -34.92 -4.60 32.10
N ILE A 64 -35.37 -5.51 31.24
CA ILE A 64 -36.77 -5.81 30.99
C ILE A 64 -37.05 -7.23 31.48
N LYS A 65 -37.63 -7.36 32.67
CA LYS A 65 -38.14 -8.64 33.18
C LYS A 65 -39.37 -9.01 32.35
N GLN A 66 -39.51 -10.28 31.95
CA GLN A 66 -40.70 -10.76 31.22
C GLN A 66 -41.99 -10.46 31.99
N ASP A 67 -41.93 -10.48 33.33
CA ASP A 67 -43.04 -10.12 34.22
C ASP A 67 -43.48 -8.65 34.14
N GLY A 68 -42.61 -7.77 33.63
CA GLY A 68 -42.88 -6.35 33.41
C GLY A 68 -43.46 -6.03 32.03
N ILE A 69 -43.35 -6.97 31.08
CA ILE A 69 -44.19 -6.98 29.89
C ILE A 69 -45.47 -7.68 30.31
N GLN A 70 -46.33 -6.94 31.01
CA GLN A 70 -47.74 -7.21 30.85
C GLN A 70 -47.95 -7.09 29.33
N GLU A 71 -48.20 -8.19 28.65
CA GLU A 71 -49.05 -8.14 27.47
C GLU A 71 -50.31 -7.43 27.98
N SER A 72 -50.30 -6.10 27.91
CA SER A 72 -51.55 -5.38 27.82
C SER A 72 -52.26 -6.18 26.75
N ARG A 73 -53.42 -6.72 27.12
CA ARG A 73 -54.38 -7.20 26.16
C ARG A 73 -54.66 -5.99 25.29
N PHE A 74 -53.78 -5.74 24.31
CA PHE A 74 -54.15 -5.18 23.05
C PHE A 74 -55.22 -6.17 22.63
N PHE A 75 -56.45 -5.84 23.00
CA PHE A 75 -57.61 -6.26 22.25
C PHE A 75 -57.17 -6.04 20.83
N SER A 76 -56.80 -7.14 20.17
CA SER A 76 -56.69 -7.19 18.74
C SER A 76 -58.13 -7.06 18.32
N ILE A 77 -58.62 -5.82 18.35
CA ILE A 77 -59.74 -5.41 17.53
C ILE A 77 -59.22 -5.78 16.16
N LYS A 78 -59.72 -6.90 15.62
CA LYS A 78 -59.67 -7.15 14.20
C LYS A 78 -60.54 -6.05 13.61
N VAL A 79 -59.94 -4.87 13.44
CA VAL A 79 -60.44 -3.92 12.49
C VAL A 79 -60.17 -4.63 11.18
N GLU A 80 -61.19 -5.25 10.61
CA GLU A 80 -61.24 -5.41 9.18
C GLU A 80 -61.16 -3.98 8.66
N VAL A 81 -59.93 -3.54 8.43
CA VAL A 81 -59.65 -2.26 7.82
C VAL A 81 -60.18 -2.45 6.41
N PHE A 82 -61.46 -2.12 6.22
CA PHE A 82 -62.12 -2.12 4.93
C PHE A 82 -61.14 -1.41 3.97
N SER A 83 -60.62 -2.14 2.98
CA SER A 83 -59.73 -1.57 1.96
C SER A 83 -60.32 -0.27 1.42
N ASP A 84 -61.64 -0.28 1.26
CA ASP A 84 -62.46 0.84 0.81
C ASP A 84 -62.38 2.07 1.72
N LEU A 85 -62.26 1.88 3.04
CA LEU A 85 -62.12 2.97 4.01
C LEU A 85 -60.70 3.54 3.98
N VAL A 86 -59.67 2.70 3.86
CA VAL A 86 -58.29 3.16 3.69
C VAL A 86 -58.12 3.88 2.36
N ASP A 87 -58.72 3.38 1.29
CA ASP A 87 -58.69 4.01 -0.03
C ASP A 87 -59.44 5.35 -0.02
N LYS A 88 -60.56 5.44 0.73
CA LYS A 88 -61.27 6.70 0.95
C LYS A 88 -60.43 7.70 1.75
N ILE A 89 -59.86 7.26 2.87
CA ILE A 89 -59.00 8.08 3.73
C ILE A 89 -57.78 8.54 2.93
N GLN A 90 -57.14 7.68 2.16
CA GLN A 90 -56.05 8.06 1.27
C GLN A 90 -56.51 9.11 0.27
N LYS A 91 -57.61 8.90 -0.45
CA LYS A 91 -58.13 9.90 -1.41
C LYS A 91 -58.43 11.26 -0.76
N GLU A 92 -59.01 11.29 0.43
CA GLU A 92 -59.30 12.55 1.14
C GLU A 92 -58.03 13.21 1.68
N VAL A 93 -57.11 12.43 2.27
CA VAL A 93 -55.81 12.92 2.76
C VAL A 93 -54.98 13.52 1.60
N TRP A 94 -55.03 12.93 0.40
CA TRP A 94 -54.40 13.47 -0.80
C TRP A 94 -55.06 14.75 -1.33
N GLN A 95 -56.27 15.10 -0.89
CA GLN A 95 -56.92 16.37 -1.20
C GLN A 95 -56.75 17.44 -0.13
N ASP A 96 -56.40 17.04 1.10
CA ASP A 96 -56.15 17.94 2.21
C ASP A 96 -55.02 18.94 1.89
N LYS A 97 -55.32 20.22 2.13
CA LYS A 97 -54.44 21.34 1.82
C LYS A 97 -53.24 21.36 2.76
N ASP A 98 -53.45 21.01 4.03
CA ASP A 98 -52.40 20.99 5.05
C ASP A 98 -51.43 19.85 4.79
N TYR A 99 -51.94 18.69 4.37
CA TYR A 99 -51.13 17.55 3.98
C TYR A 99 -50.23 17.85 2.75
N LYS A 100 -50.78 18.51 1.73
CA LYS A 100 -49.99 18.95 0.55
C LYS A 100 -48.90 19.94 0.93
N GLU A 101 -49.15 20.84 1.87
CA GLU A 101 -48.13 21.77 2.36
C GLU A 101 -47.04 21.04 3.14
N ILE A 102 -47.39 20.08 4.01
CA ILE A 102 -46.41 19.25 4.72
C ILE A 102 -45.53 18.46 3.74
N LEU A 103 -46.11 17.87 2.68
CA LEU A 103 -45.35 17.16 1.64
C LEU A 103 -44.39 18.09 0.90
N LYS A 104 -44.81 19.33 0.62
CA LYS A 104 -43.95 20.34 0.00
C LYS A 104 -42.79 20.75 0.90
N GLN A 105 -43.05 20.91 2.20
CA GLN A 105 -42.00 21.18 3.19
C GLN A 105 -41.04 19.99 3.32
N LEU A 106 -41.55 18.76 3.36
CA LEU A 106 -40.73 17.53 3.37
C LEU A 106 -39.83 17.44 2.14
N ALA A 107 -40.37 17.66 0.94
CA ALA A 107 -39.59 17.66 -0.30
C ALA A 107 -38.49 18.74 -0.27
N ARG A 108 -38.81 19.94 0.24
CA ARG A 108 -37.83 21.02 0.42
C ARG A 108 -36.72 20.61 1.40
N VAL A 109 -37.07 20.03 2.55
CA VAL A 109 -36.11 19.56 3.55
C VAL A 109 -35.22 18.46 2.96
N GLN A 110 -35.80 17.49 2.24
CA GLN A 110 -35.02 16.43 1.57
C GLN A 110 -34.01 17.00 0.58
N GLN A 111 -34.42 18.02 -0.19
CA GLN A 111 -33.53 18.67 -1.14
C GLN A 111 -32.37 19.39 -0.43
N VAL A 112 -32.65 20.15 0.63
CA VAL A 112 -31.60 20.81 1.43
C VAL A 112 -30.65 19.78 2.05
N VAL A 113 -31.18 18.69 2.63
CA VAL A 113 -30.35 17.63 3.22
C VAL A 113 -29.45 16.99 2.18
N LYS A 114 -29.95 16.75 0.97
CA LYS A 114 -29.17 16.20 -0.13
C LYS A 114 -28.04 17.15 -0.56
N GLU A 115 -28.34 18.44 -0.72
CA GLU A 115 -27.36 19.46 -1.08
C GLU A 115 -26.26 19.62 -0.01
N GLU A 116 -26.66 19.60 1.27
CA GLU A 116 -25.72 19.64 2.40
C GLU A 116 -24.85 18.39 2.48
N LEU A 117 -25.43 17.22 2.20
CA LEU A 117 -24.70 15.95 2.15
C LEU A 117 -23.67 15.95 1.01
N GLU A 118 -24.06 16.37 -0.19
CA GLU A 118 -23.16 16.52 -1.34
C GLU A 118 -22.04 17.53 -1.02
N SER A 119 -22.38 18.64 -0.38
CA SER A 119 -21.43 19.66 0.07
C SER A 119 -20.48 19.12 1.15
N ALA A 120 -20.97 18.30 2.08
CA ALA A 120 -20.15 17.63 3.09
C ALA A 120 -19.19 16.61 2.45
N ILE A 121 -19.68 15.76 1.55
CA ILE A 121 -18.84 14.81 0.79
C ILE A 121 -17.74 15.55 0.04
N LYS A 122 -18.06 16.67 -0.63
CA LYS A 122 -17.09 17.52 -1.32
C LYS A 122 -16.06 18.12 -0.36
N ARG A 123 -16.49 18.60 0.82
CA ARG A 123 -15.59 19.12 1.87
C ARG A 123 -14.63 18.03 2.35
N PHE A 124 -15.12 16.82 2.65
CA PHE A 124 -14.30 15.69 3.08
C PHE A 124 -13.31 15.26 2.00
N LYS A 125 -13.75 15.19 0.74
CA LYS A 125 -12.89 14.88 -0.40
C LYS A 125 -11.77 15.90 -0.53
N ASN A 126 -12.10 17.19 -0.56
CA ASN A 126 -11.11 18.26 -0.64
C ASN A 126 -10.12 18.20 0.53
N TYR A 127 -10.59 17.97 1.76
CA TYR A 127 -9.72 17.83 2.92
C TYR A 127 -8.77 16.63 2.80
N ALA A 128 -9.27 15.47 2.38
CA ALA A 128 -8.48 14.26 2.22
C ALA A 128 -7.47 14.37 1.06
N ASP A 129 -7.84 15.03 -0.04
CA ASP A 129 -7.02 15.14 -1.25
C ASP A 129 -5.99 16.30 -1.16
N ARG A 130 -6.14 17.26 -0.24
CA ARG A 130 -5.22 18.41 -0.06
C ARG A 130 -3.73 18.04 0.00
N ASN A 131 -3.40 16.94 0.65
CA ASN A 131 -2.03 16.49 0.86
C ASN A 131 -1.70 15.23 0.05
N ARG A 132 -2.56 14.84 -0.91
CA ARG A 132 -2.29 13.69 -1.77
C ARG A 132 -1.51 14.14 -2.99
N GLU A 133 -0.31 13.60 -3.13
CA GLU A 133 0.48 13.75 -4.34
C GLU A 133 -0.09 12.84 -5.44
N ILE A 134 -0.03 13.32 -6.68
CA ILE A 134 -0.40 12.52 -7.85
C ILE A 134 0.62 11.38 -7.94
N PRO A 135 0.17 10.11 -7.93
CA PRO A 135 1.08 8.99 -8.01
C PRO A 135 1.83 9.00 -9.35
N PRO A 136 3.14 8.70 -9.36
CA PRO A 136 3.90 8.56 -10.59
C PRO A 136 3.29 7.49 -11.51
N ASP A 137 3.21 7.79 -12.80
CA ASP A 137 2.79 6.82 -13.80
C ASP A 137 4.01 6.10 -14.37
N PHE A 138 4.12 4.80 -14.12
CA PHE A 138 5.24 3.98 -14.57
C PHE A 138 4.83 3.16 -15.79
N GLN A 139 5.70 3.12 -16.79
CA GLN A 139 5.48 2.33 -18.00
C GLN A 139 6.16 0.95 -17.89
N PRO A 140 5.67 -0.06 -18.63
CA PRO A 140 6.37 -1.34 -18.77
C PRO A 140 7.79 -1.11 -19.29
N GLY A 141 8.79 -1.64 -18.58
CA GLY A 141 10.21 -1.47 -18.87
C GLY A 141 10.94 -0.52 -17.93
N ASP A 142 10.22 0.38 -17.25
CA ASP A 142 10.81 1.34 -16.31
C ASP A 142 11.48 0.62 -15.13
N LYS A 143 12.59 1.21 -14.65
CA LYS A 143 13.23 0.79 -13.41
C LYS A 143 12.66 1.60 -12.25
N VAL A 144 12.18 0.91 -11.22
CA VAL A 144 11.62 1.51 -10.00
C VAL A 144 12.29 0.94 -8.75
N CYS A 145 12.45 1.77 -7.73
CA CYS A 145 12.96 1.35 -6.42
C CYS A 145 11.82 0.85 -5.54
N LEU A 146 11.96 -0.34 -4.96
CA LEU A 146 10.94 -0.89 -4.06
C LEU A 146 11.23 -0.55 -2.59
N ALA A 147 10.27 0.04 -1.90
CA ALA A 147 10.38 0.39 -0.49
C ALA A 147 10.20 -0.83 0.44
N SER A 148 11.05 -0.95 1.46
CA SER A 148 11.00 -2.05 2.44
C SER A 148 9.91 -1.92 3.50
N LYS A 149 9.18 -0.80 3.54
CA LYS A 149 8.27 -0.42 4.65
C LYS A 149 7.29 -1.52 5.08
N LYS A 150 6.80 -2.30 4.11
CA LYS A 150 5.79 -3.35 4.26
C LYS A 150 6.34 -4.76 4.03
N LEU A 151 7.66 -4.90 3.83
CA LEU A 151 8.31 -6.17 3.54
C LEU A 151 9.13 -6.61 4.74
N LYS A 152 9.08 -7.90 5.05
CA LYS A 152 9.97 -8.51 6.04
C LYS A 152 11.35 -8.64 5.38
N THR A 153 12.34 -8.00 5.97
CA THR A 153 13.74 -8.14 5.53
C THR A 153 14.44 -9.13 6.47
N SER A 154 15.54 -9.73 6.01
CA SER A 154 16.36 -10.62 6.86
C SER A 154 17.03 -9.88 8.04
N ARG A 155 16.94 -8.55 8.09
CA ARG A 155 17.58 -7.72 9.10
C ARG A 155 16.81 -7.83 10.44
N PRO A 156 17.51 -7.84 11.58
CA PRO A 156 16.89 -8.11 12.89
C PRO A 156 15.95 -6.99 13.35
N THR A 157 16.18 -5.75 12.92
CA THR A 157 15.33 -4.60 13.25
C THR A 157 15.08 -3.70 12.04
N LYS A 158 13.92 -3.05 12.04
CA LYS A 158 13.53 -2.10 10.98
C LYS A 158 14.45 -0.86 10.89
N LYS A 159 15.17 -0.54 11.96
CA LYS A 159 16.13 0.57 11.99
C LYS A 159 17.38 0.27 11.14
N ILE A 160 17.76 -1.01 11.07
CA ILE A 160 18.94 -1.47 10.31
C ILE A 160 18.53 -1.94 8.90
N SER A 161 17.25 -2.23 8.68
CA SER A 161 16.77 -2.60 7.34
C SER A 161 16.94 -1.45 6.36
N GLU A 162 17.39 -1.78 5.15
CA GLU A 162 17.43 -0.84 4.03
C GLU A 162 16.05 -0.25 3.78
N ARG A 163 15.98 1.05 3.48
CA ARG A 163 14.71 1.72 3.19
C ARG A 163 14.17 1.36 1.79
N LEU A 164 15.08 1.17 0.82
CA LEU A 164 14.80 0.75 -0.55
C LEU A 164 15.60 -0.53 -0.82
N LEU A 165 14.94 -1.59 -1.31
CA LEU A 165 15.54 -2.91 -1.46
C LEU A 165 16.24 -3.13 -2.80
N GLY A 166 16.33 -2.09 -3.63
CA GLY A 166 16.95 -2.14 -4.95
C GLY A 166 16.01 -1.69 -6.06
N THR A 167 16.55 -1.72 -7.29
CA THR A 167 15.84 -1.36 -8.51
C THR A 167 15.26 -2.59 -9.19
N PHE A 168 14.01 -2.53 -9.60
CA PHE A 168 13.30 -3.62 -10.26
C PHE A 168 12.62 -3.10 -11.52
N LYS A 169 12.53 -3.95 -12.54
CA LYS A 169 11.85 -3.61 -13.80
C LYS A 169 10.34 -3.78 -13.64
N VAL A 170 9.58 -2.78 -14.08
CA VAL A 170 8.12 -2.89 -14.21
C VAL A 170 7.81 -3.76 -15.42
N LEU A 171 7.07 -4.85 -15.22
CA LEU A 171 6.62 -5.75 -16.28
C LEU A 171 5.31 -5.28 -16.92
N LYS A 172 4.35 -4.88 -16.08
CA LYS A 172 3.04 -4.39 -16.52
C LYS A 172 2.33 -3.61 -15.43
N LYS A 173 1.45 -2.70 -15.83
CA LYS A 173 0.49 -2.03 -14.96
C LYS A 173 -0.77 -2.91 -14.85
N ILE A 174 -1.12 -3.34 -13.64
CA ILE A 174 -2.27 -4.24 -13.40
C ILE A 174 -3.54 -3.43 -13.17
N GLY A 175 -3.42 -2.27 -12.55
CA GLY A 175 -4.54 -1.37 -12.30
C GLY A 175 -4.08 0.06 -12.12
N SER A 176 -4.99 0.92 -11.64
CA SER A 176 -4.70 2.35 -11.47
C SER A 176 -3.49 2.63 -10.56
N HIS A 177 -3.30 1.83 -9.51
CA HIS A 177 -2.24 2.04 -8.51
C HIS A 177 -1.38 0.80 -8.25
N ALA A 178 -1.44 -0.24 -9.09
CA ALA A 178 -0.75 -1.51 -8.86
C ALA A 178 0.10 -1.92 -10.06
N TYR A 179 1.36 -2.25 -9.82
CA TYR A 179 2.35 -2.60 -10.84
C TYR A 179 2.95 -3.98 -10.56
N HIS A 180 3.16 -4.75 -11.62
CA HIS A 180 3.85 -6.04 -11.57
C HIS A 180 5.34 -5.81 -11.79
N LEU A 181 6.17 -6.24 -10.85
CA LEU A 181 7.63 -6.11 -10.93
C LEU A 181 8.29 -7.44 -11.25
N LYS A 182 9.42 -7.38 -11.96
CA LYS A 182 10.32 -8.51 -12.13
C LYS A 182 11.16 -8.68 -10.87
N LEU A 183 10.67 -9.50 -9.93
CA LEU A 183 11.41 -9.86 -8.73
C LEU A 183 12.42 -11.00 -8.99
N PRO A 184 13.54 -11.05 -8.25
CA PRO A 184 14.48 -12.14 -8.33
C PRO A 184 13.91 -13.42 -7.68
N GLN A 185 14.31 -14.58 -8.20
CA GLN A 185 13.78 -15.89 -7.82
C GLN A 185 14.00 -16.26 -6.34
N GLN A 186 14.95 -15.62 -5.67
CA GLN A 186 15.14 -15.76 -4.21
C GLN A 186 13.95 -15.23 -3.39
N TRP A 187 13.07 -14.41 -3.97
CA TRP A 187 11.93 -13.79 -3.28
C TRP A 187 10.59 -14.46 -3.60
N ASN A 188 10.57 -15.78 -3.75
CA ASN A 188 9.35 -16.53 -4.09
C ASN A 188 8.20 -16.36 -3.09
N SER A 189 8.49 -16.00 -1.83
CA SER A 189 7.46 -15.74 -0.81
C SER A 189 6.82 -14.34 -0.93
N VAL A 190 7.39 -13.43 -1.72
CA VAL A 190 6.89 -12.06 -1.87
C VAL A 190 6.09 -11.96 -3.15
N HIS A 191 4.84 -11.47 -3.06
CA HIS A 191 4.03 -11.25 -4.24
C HIS A 191 4.66 -10.17 -5.14
N PRO A 192 4.74 -10.38 -6.46
CA PRO A 192 5.40 -9.46 -7.39
C PRO A 192 4.56 -8.20 -7.72
N VAL A 193 3.38 -8.06 -7.12
CA VAL A 193 2.45 -6.95 -7.36
C VAL A 193 2.53 -5.95 -6.21
N PHE A 194 2.86 -4.70 -6.54
CA PHE A 194 3.04 -3.65 -5.54
C PHE A 194 2.19 -2.42 -5.84
N HIS A 195 1.71 -1.79 -4.76
CA HIS A 195 1.03 -0.51 -4.83
C HIS A 195 2.02 0.62 -5.15
N VAL A 196 1.61 1.62 -5.91
CA VAL A 196 2.44 2.75 -6.36
C VAL A 196 3.11 3.50 -5.21
N SER A 197 2.47 3.59 -4.04
CA SER A 197 3.04 4.21 -2.83
C SER A 197 4.27 3.49 -2.25
N SER A 198 4.56 2.28 -2.73
CA SER A 198 5.73 1.48 -2.36
C SER A 198 6.84 1.55 -3.41
N LEU A 199 6.62 2.28 -4.50
CA LEU A 199 7.54 2.42 -5.63
C LEU A 199 8.03 3.86 -5.69
N ASP A 200 9.34 4.02 -5.63
CA ASP A 200 9.99 5.31 -5.84
C ASP A 200 10.66 5.31 -7.22
N PRO A 201 10.60 6.41 -8.00
CA PRO A 201 11.36 6.53 -9.23
C PRO A 201 12.87 6.44 -8.95
N VAL A 202 13.61 5.80 -9.85
CA VAL A 202 15.07 5.68 -9.74
C VAL A 202 15.69 7.06 -9.89
N LYS A 203 16.29 7.56 -8.80
CA LYS A 203 17.06 8.81 -8.82
C LYS A 203 18.50 8.49 -9.20
N GLN A 204 18.94 9.00 -10.34
CA GLN A 204 20.35 8.97 -10.70
C GLN A 204 21.14 9.88 -9.75
N SER A 205 22.35 9.47 -9.38
CA SER A 205 23.23 10.29 -8.56
C SER A 205 23.69 11.52 -9.34
N THR A 206 23.27 12.71 -8.89
CA THR A 206 23.70 14.01 -9.46
C THR A 206 25.07 14.46 -8.92
N ILE A 207 25.68 13.69 -8.02
CA ILE A 207 26.98 14.05 -7.43
C ILE A 207 28.06 13.70 -8.46
N PRO A 208 28.88 14.69 -8.91
CA PRO A 208 29.95 14.43 -9.87
C PRO A 208 30.93 13.39 -9.32
N ASN A 209 31.42 12.49 -10.18
CA ASN A 209 32.33 11.39 -9.86
C ASN A 209 31.79 10.31 -8.90
N ARG A 210 30.49 10.30 -8.57
CA ARG A 210 29.85 9.21 -7.83
C ARG A 210 29.15 8.24 -8.78
N HIS A 211 29.94 7.55 -9.58
CA HIS A 211 29.48 6.41 -10.38
C HIS A 211 29.70 5.12 -9.58
N GLN A 212 28.85 4.11 -9.78
CA GLN A 212 29.19 2.78 -9.26
C GLN A 212 30.47 2.34 -9.98
N LEU A 213 31.50 2.01 -9.19
CA LEU A 213 32.70 1.44 -9.76
C LEU A 213 32.32 0.15 -10.49
N PRO A 214 32.93 -0.13 -11.65
CA PRO A 214 32.74 -1.39 -12.34
C PRO A 214 32.95 -2.55 -11.34
N PRO A 215 32.10 -3.59 -11.33
CA PRO A 215 32.36 -4.80 -10.55
C PRO A 215 33.81 -5.26 -10.75
N PRO A 216 34.50 -5.68 -9.69
CA PRO A 216 35.88 -6.14 -9.78
C PRO A 216 35.99 -7.35 -10.72
N PRO A 217 37.15 -7.55 -11.35
CA PRO A 217 37.40 -8.71 -12.19
C PRO A 217 37.20 -10.00 -11.40
N VAL A 218 36.65 -11.02 -12.06
CA VAL A 218 36.50 -12.35 -11.48
C VAL A 218 37.88 -13.01 -11.54
N ILE A 219 38.38 -13.49 -10.40
CA ILE A 219 39.65 -14.21 -10.35
C ILE A 219 39.37 -15.68 -10.70
N VAL A 220 39.80 -16.12 -11.88
CA VAL A 220 39.77 -17.52 -12.32
C VAL A 220 41.23 -17.92 -12.57
N GLU A 221 41.70 -19.00 -11.93
CA GLU A 221 43.08 -19.50 -12.09
C GLU A 221 44.18 -18.43 -11.90
N GLU A 222 44.05 -17.60 -10.86
CA GLU A 222 44.99 -16.51 -10.51
C GLU A 222 45.10 -15.36 -11.54
N GLN A 223 44.24 -15.34 -12.57
CA GLN A 223 44.17 -14.27 -13.57
C GLN A 223 42.86 -13.47 -13.44
N GLU A 224 42.96 -12.16 -13.67
CA GLU A 224 41.82 -11.23 -13.63
C GLU A 224 41.03 -11.31 -14.94
N GLU A 225 39.81 -11.85 -14.89
CA GLU A 225 38.93 -11.96 -16.04
C GLU A 225 37.76 -10.97 -15.96
N TRP A 226 37.41 -10.36 -17.10
CA TRP A 226 36.33 -9.41 -17.25
C TRP A 226 35.25 -9.97 -18.19
N GLU A 227 33.96 -9.76 -17.85
CA GLU A 227 32.86 -10.21 -18.70
C GLU A 227 32.78 -9.38 -20.00
N VAL A 228 32.89 -10.07 -21.13
CA VAL A 228 32.72 -9.50 -22.47
C VAL A 228 31.24 -9.39 -22.83
N ALA A 229 30.80 -8.24 -23.36
CA ALA A 229 29.46 -8.06 -23.91
C ALA A 229 29.40 -8.45 -25.39
N GLN A 230 30.30 -7.91 -26.21
CA GLN A 230 30.29 -8.14 -27.66
C GLN A 230 31.67 -7.92 -28.27
N VAL A 231 31.96 -8.63 -29.37
CA VAL A 231 33.10 -8.34 -30.25
C VAL A 231 32.63 -7.41 -31.37
N LEU A 232 33.25 -6.24 -31.50
CA LEU A 232 32.85 -5.20 -32.46
C LEU A 232 33.63 -5.26 -33.77
N ASP A 233 34.92 -5.63 -33.71
CA ASP A 233 35.78 -5.68 -34.88
C ASP A 233 36.94 -6.66 -34.69
N SER A 234 37.62 -7.03 -35.78
CA SER A 234 38.83 -7.85 -35.75
C SER A 234 39.89 -7.32 -36.73
N LYS A 235 41.17 -7.45 -36.35
CA LYS A 235 42.31 -7.07 -37.20
C LYS A 235 43.51 -7.96 -36.98
N LEU A 236 44.32 -8.12 -38.03
CA LEU A 236 45.63 -8.77 -37.97
C LEU A 236 46.73 -7.70 -37.83
N LYS A 237 47.54 -7.81 -36.78
CA LYS A 237 48.72 -6.95 -36.58
C LYS A 237 49.96 -7.83 -36.42
N ARG A 238 50.90 -7.74 -37.36
CA ARG A 238 52.15 -8.51 -37.37
C ARG A 238 51.94 -10.03 -37.24
N GLY A 239 50.85 -10.55 -37.82
CA GLY A 239 50.51 -11.98 -37.80
C GLY A 239 49.76 -12.46 -36.54
N THR A 240 49.50 -11.58 -35.57
CA THR A 240 48.65 -11.87 -34.40
C THR A 240 47.26 -11.30 -34.62
N LEU A 241 46.23 -12.07 -34.28
CA LEU A 241 44.84 -11.66 -34.38
C LEU A 241 44.40 -10.89 -33.12
N TRP A 242 43.76 -9.75 -33.33
CA TRP A 242 43.23 -8.87 -32.29
C TRP A 242 41.74 -8.64 -32.51
N TYR A 243 40.98 -8.57 -31.42
CA TYR A 243 39.55 -8.28 -31.41
C TYR A 243 39.29 -6.99 -30.65
N LEU A 244 38.38 -6.17 -31.15
CA LEU A 244 37.86 -5.02 -30.43
C LEU A 244 36.72 -5.49 -29.54
N VAL A 245 36.95 -5.44 -28.23
CA VAL A 245 36.05 -6.00 -27.23
C VAL A 245 35.25 -4.87 -26.57
N GLU A 246 33.94 -5.02 -26.59
CA GLU A 246 33.02 -4.26 -25.74
C GLU A 246 32.79 -5.04 -24.44
N TRP A 247 33.09 -4.40 -23.32
CA TRP A 247 32.99 -5.01 -22.00
C TRP A 247 31.60 -4.78 -21.41
N LYS A 248 30.98 -5.84 -20.88
CA LYS A 248 29.61 -5.78 -20.31
C LYS A 248 29.47 -4.82 -19.15
N VAL A 249 30.58 -4.55 -18.48
CA VAL A 249 30.66 -3.63 -17.34
C VAL A 249 30.66 -2.16 -17.77
N PHE A 250 31.07 -1.86 -19.01
CA PHE A 250 31.20 -0.50 -19.54
C PHE A 250 30.16 -0.15 -20.62
N ASN A 251 29.07 -0.92 -20.75
CA ASN A 251 27.99 -0.68 -21.72
C ASN A 251 27.33 0.72 -21.64
N GLU A 252 27.64 1.52 -20.60
CA GLU A 252 27.17 2.90 -20.47
C GLU A 252 28.14 3.93 -21.09
N ASP A 253 29.34 3.52 -21.54
CA ASP A 253 30.39 4.40 -22.06
C ASP A 253 31.13 3.75 -23.27
N PRO A 254 30.66 3.99 -24.52
CA PRO A 254 31.21 3.39 -25.74
C PRO A 254 32.71 3.68 -25.98
N GLU A 255 33.27 4.69 -25.29
CA GLU A 255 34.67 5.07 -25.38
C GLU A 255 35.61 4.09 -24.66
N LYS A 256 35.08 3.13 -23.89
CA LYS A 256 35.87 2.11 -23.17
C LYS A 256 35.89 0.75 -23.87
N THR A 257 36.15 0.75 -25.18
CA THR A 257 36.44 -0.46 -25.95
C THR A 257 37.96 -0.66 -26.07
N THR A 258 38.43 -1.89 -25.90
CA THR A 258 39.87 -2.20 -25.92
C THR A 258 40.17 -3.28 -26.96
N TRP A 259 41.33 -3.17 -27.63
CA TRP A 259 41.82 -4.22 -28.52
C TRP A 259 42.53 -5.29 -27.70
N GLU A 260 41.97 -6.50 -27.66
CA GLU A 260 42.53 -7.65 -26.96
C GLU A 260 43.02 -8.71 -27.96
N PRO A 261 44.14 -9.40 -27.69
CA PRO A 261 44.61 -10.49 -28.53
C PRO A 261 43.65 -11.68 -28.46
N ALA A 262 43.59 -12.48 -29.52
CA ALA A 262 42.72 -13.66 -29.59
C ALA A 262 42.96 -14.69 -28.46
N SER A 263 44.16 -14.71 -27.86
CA SER A 263 44.48 -15.54 -26.69
C SER A 263 43.64 -15.21 -25.45
N ASN A 264 43.25 -13.95 -25.29
CA ASN A 264 42.51 -13.48 -24.12
C ASN A 264 41.01 -13.81 -24.19
N LEU A 265 40.52 -14.22 -25.37
CA LEU A 265 39.11 -14.54 -25.61
C LEU A 265 38.83 -16.05 -25.57
N THR A 266 39.75 -16.85 -25.01
CA THR A 266 39.61 -18.31 -24.90
C THR A 266 38.35 -18.71 -24.12
N ASN A 267 37.95 -17.90 -23.13
CA ASN A 267 36.77 -18.15 -22.28
C ASN A 267 35.46 -17.62 -22.89
N SER A 268 35.48 -17.07 -24.11
CA SER A 268 34.29 -16.55 -24.81
C SER A 268 34.26 -16.93 -26.30
N PRO A 269 34.34 -18.24 -26.64
CA PRO A 269 34.38 -18.69 -28.02
C PRO A 269 33.05 -18.43 -28.77
N ASP A 270 31.93 -18.43 -28.05
CA ASP A 270 30.61 -18.20 -28.63
C ASP A 270 30.50 -16.80 -29.25
N LEU A 271 30.99 -15.77 -28.55
CA LEU A 271 30.96 -14.39 -29.03
C LEU A 271 31.84 -14.17 -30.28
N VAL A 272 32.98 -14.85 -30.33
CA VAL A 272 33.87 -14.81 -31.51
C VAL A 272 33.20 -15.49 -32.70
N LYS A 273 32.53 -16.62 -32.47
CA LYS A 273 31.78 -17.35 -33.51
C LYS A 273 30.60 -16.54 -34.03
N ASP A 274 29.83 -15.90 -33.15
CA ASP A 274 28.71 -15.04 -33.50
C ASP A 274 29.18 -13.85 -34.35
N PHE A 275 30.31 -13.22 -33.97
CA PHE A 275 30.92 -12.13 -34.74
C PHE A 275 31.31 -12.55 -36.16
N HIS A 276 32.01 -13.68 -36.34
CA HIS A 276 32.42 -14.15 -37.67
C HIS A 276 31.26 -14.68 -38.52
N THR A 277 30.16 -15.07 -37.89
CA THR A 277 28.91 -15.40 -38.60
C THR A 277 28.30 -14.14 -39.22
N LEU A 278 28.38 -13.00 -38.52
CA LEU A 278 27.88 -11.70 -38.99
C LEU A 278 28.85 -10.99 -39.94
N TYR A 279 30.16 -11.20 -39.78
CA TYR A 279 31.20 -10.56 -40.58
C TYR A 279 32.21 -11.59 -41.15
N PRO A 280 31.83 -12.36 -42.18
CA PRO A 280 32.69 -13.42 -42.74
C PRO A 280 33.99 -12.90 -43.40
N ASP A 281 33.99 -11.66 -43.89
CA ASP A 281 35.12 -11.04 -44.60
C ASP A 281 36.23 -10.56 -43.63
N LYS A 282 35.96 -10.56 -42.33
CA LYS A 282 36.88 -10.06 -41.31
C LYS A 282 37.88 -11.15 -40.91
N PRO A 283 39.11 -10.77 -40.52
CA PRO A 283 40.15 -11.76 -40.23
C PRO A 283 39.78 -12.63 -39.01
N GLY A 284 39.60 -13.92 -39.25
CA GLY A 284 39.26 -14.90 -38.22
C GLY A 284 40.43 -15.77 -37.77
N PRO A 285 40.24 -16.64 -36.76
CA PRO A 285 41.29 -17.54 -36.28
C PRO A 285 41.73 -18.57 -37.33
N ASN A 286 40.89 -18.82 -38.34
CA ASN A 286 41.18 -19.70 -39.48
C ASN A 286 41.71 -18.94 -40.72
N SER A 287 41.94 -17.62 -40.63
CA SER A 287 42.53 -16.82 -41.71
C SER A 287 44.03 -17.11 -41.79
N SER A 288 44.42 -18.16 -42.50
CA SER A 288 45.82 -18.51 -42.79
C SER A 288 46.49 -17.44 -43.66
N ARG A 289 47.78 -17.18 -43.37
CA ARG A 289 48.68 -16.32 -44.17
C ARG A 289 48.62 -16.68 -45.66
N VAL A 290 48.32 -15.70 -46.50
CA VAL A 290 48.78 -15.65 -47.90
C VAL A 290 50.08 -14.86 -47.93
#